data_AF-A0AA43IL66-F1
#
_entry.id   AF-A0AA43IL66-F1
#
_cell.length_a   1.000
_cell.length_b   1.000
_cell.length_c   1.000
_cell.angle_alpha   90.00
_cell.angle_beta   90.00
_cell.angle_gamma   90.00
#
_symmetry.space_group_name_H-M   'P 1'
#
loop_
_entity.id
_entity.type
_entity.pdbx_description
1 polymer ?
#
loop_
_entity_poly.entity_id
_entity_poly.type
_entity_poly.pdbx_seq_one_letter_code
_entity_poly.pdbx_strand_id
1 'polypeptide(L)'
;MCGITGIFAFNLVGKFNKIHVTNATMVLEKRGPDFQDIYIDEWIGLGHRRLSVIDTSAAANQPMWDDTKRYCIIFNGEIFNYRELRQELEKKGVTFFSNSDTEVLLKLFIYEKENCLPKLNGFFSFCIYDRQEETFFLARDRFGIKPLLYLFDDDKFIFASEMKSVLQYGI
;
A
#
# COMPACT_ATOMS: atom_id res chain seq x y z
N MET A 1 -2.93 -3.25 -14.01
CA MET A 1 -2.99 -3.66 -12.58
C MET A 1 -2.03 -2.76 -11.84
N CYS A 2 -2.41 -2.12 -10.73
CA CYS A 2 -1.52 -1.22 -10.00
C CYS A 2 -0.12 -1.82 -9.67
N GLY A 3 0.85 -0.95 -9.41
CA GLY A 3 2.17 -1.30 -8.91
C GLY A 3 2.40 -0.64 -7.55
N ILE A 4 2.97 -1.40 -6.62
CA ILE A 4 3.43 -0.87 -5.33
C ILE A 4 4.94 -1.08 -5.20
N THR A 5 5.60 -0.15 -4.53
CA THR A 5 6.99 -0.26 -4.09
C THR A 5 7.14 0.46 -2.75
N GLY A 6 8.10 0.03 -1.94
CA GLY A 6 8.44 0.76 -0.74
C GLY A 6 9.70 0.24 -0.07
N ILE A 7 10.16 1.05 0.86
CA ILE A 7 11.32 0.81 1.69
C ILE A 7 11.04 1.30 3.11
N PHE A 8 11.46 0.51 4.09
CA PHE A 8 11.51 0.88 5.49
C PHE A 8 12.96 0.71 5.96
N ALA A 9 13.54 1.76 6.54
CA ALA A 9 14.92 1.79 7.00
C ALA A 9 14.97 1.66 8.52
N PHE A 10 15.92 0.86 9.03
CA PHE A 10 16.14 0.64 10.46
C PHE A 10 17.31 1.46 11.01
N ASN A 11 18.15 2.01 10.12
CA ASN A 11 19.31 2.81 10.48
C ASN A 11 19.66 3.82 9.36
N LEU A 12 20.69 4.64 9.60
CA LEU A 12 21.11 5.67 8.64
C LEU A 12 21.59 5.11 7.30
N VAL A 13 22.21 3.92 7.29
CA VAL A 13 22.65 3.25 6.05
C VAL A 13 21.44 2.89 5.19
N GLY A 14 20.43 2.27 5.79
CA GLY A 14 19.16 1.98 5.13
C GLY A 14 18.46 3.24 4.64
N LYS A 15 18.49 4.32 5.44
CA LYS A 15 17.82 5.60 5.14
C LYS A 15 18.28 6.23 3.83
N PHE A 16 19.56 6.06 3.45
CA PHE A 16 20.08 6.57 2.18
C PHE A 16 19.43 5.93 0.96
N ASN A 17 18.94 4.69 1.06
CA ASN A 17 18.33 3.97 -0.05
C ASN A 17 16.95 4.53 -0.45
N LYS A 18 16.31 5.34 0.40
CA LYS A 18 15.00 5.95 0.08
C LYS A 18 15.05 6.90 -1.12
N ILE A 19 16.23 7.43 -1.47
CA ILE A 19 16.41 8.25 -2.67
C ILE A 19 15.97 7.51 -3.95
N HIS A 20 15.95 6.19 -3.93
CA HIS A 20 15.56 5.35 -5.06
C HIS A 20 14.05 5.14 -5.21
N VAL A 21 13.22 5.53 -4.24
CA VAL A 21 11.76 5.30 -4.25
C VAL A 21 11.09 5.89 -5.50
N THR A 22 11.50 7.09 -5.91
CA THR A 22 10.97 7.74 -7.12
C THR A 22 11.26 6.89 -8.37
N ASN A 23 12.51 6.45 -8.56
CA ASN A 23 12.88 5.60 -9.70
C ASN A 23 12.19 4.24 -9.63
N ALA A 24 12.14 3.63 -8.44
CA ALA A 24 11.45 2.37 -8.17
C ALA A 24 9.95 2.47 -8.52
N THR A 25 9.33 3.63 -8.33
CA THR A 25 7.93 3.90 -8.69
C THR A 25 7.78 4.12 -10.19
N MET A 26 8.71 4.85 -10.82
CA MET A 26 8.64 5.17 -12.25
C MET A 26 8.69 3.94 -13.14
N VAL A 27 9.57 2.98 -12.84
CA VAL A 27 9.68 1.75 -13.66
C VAL A 27 8.40 0.90 -13.65
N LEU A 28 7.51 1.09 -12.66
CA LEU A 28 6.22 0.41 -12.57
C LEU A 28 5.12 1.04 -13.46
N GLU A 29 5.40 2.07 -14.26
CA GLU A 29 4.42 2.77 -15.11
C GLU A 29 3.49 1.84 -15.90
N LYS A 30 4.02 0.80 -16.55
CA LYS A 30 3.21 -0.15 -17.35
C LYS A 30 2.14 -0.89 -16.55
N ARG A 31 2.27 -0.94 -15.22
CA ARG A 31 1.28 -1.53 -14.32
C ARG A 31 0.09 -0.57 -14.13
N GLY A 32 0.39 0.70 -13.87
CA GLY A 32 -0.57 1.74 -13.56
C GLY A 32 -0.23 3.06 -14.26
N PRO A 33 -0.77 3.29 -15.48
CA PRO A 33 -0.50 4.48 -16.28
C PRO A 33 -1.34 5.71 -15.87
N ASP A 34 -2.40 5.53 -15.08
CA ASP A 34 -3.42 6.58 -14.90
C ASP A 34 -3.02 7.62 -13.84
N PHE A 35 -2.32 7.19 -12.80
CA PHE A 35 -1.85 8.06 -11.73
C PHE A 35 -0.60 7.48 -11.06
N GLN A 36 0.25 8.36 -10.53
CA GLN A 36 1.39 7.99 -9.72
C GLN A 36 1.53 8.97 -8.56
N ASP A 37 1.99 8.48 -7.42
CA ASP A 37 2.42 9.33 -6.31
C ASP A 37 3.38 8.56 -5.39
N ILE A 38 4.10 9.31 -4.56
CA ILE A 38 5.04 8.80 -3.58
C ILE A 38 4.83 9.49 -2.23
N TYR A 39 5.11 8.76 -1.16
CA TYR A 39 5.23 9.32 0.18
C TYR A 39 6.62 9.00 0.71
N ILE A 40 7.33 10.02 1.19
CA ILE A 40 8.65 9.86 1.80
C ILE A 40 8.63 10.57 3.15
N ASP A 41 9.07 9.85 4.17
CA ASP A 41 9.23 10.34 5.54
C ASP A 41 10.62 9.96 6.07
N GLU A 42 10.89 10.14 7.35
CA GLU A 42 12.21 9.92 7.94
C GLU A 42 12.73 8.49 7.76
N TRP A 43 11.91 7.47 7.99
CA TRP A 43 12.34 6.06 7.94
C TRP A 43 11.67 5.24 6.84
N ILE A 44 10.72 5.83 6.11
CA ILE A 44 9.93 5.12 5.11
C ILE A 44 9.87 5.86 3.76
N GLY A 45 9.76 5.09 2.69
CA GLY A 45 9.33 5.56 1.39
C GLY A 45 8.32 4.59 0.77
N LEU A 46 7.21 5.11 0.26
CA LEU A 46 6.13 4.38 -0.38
C LEU A 46 5.89 4.96 -1.76
N GLY A 47 5.65 4.09 -2.74
CA GLY A 47 5.37 4.47 -4.12
C GLY A 47 4.23 3.67 -4.71
N HIS A 48 3.34 4.34 -5.44
CA HIS A 48 2.20 3.74 -6.08
C HIS A 48 2.08 4.14 -7.55
N ARG A 49 1.72 3.16 -8.38
CA ARG A 49 1.30 3.34 -9.77
C ARG A 49 -0.10 2.78 -9.92
N ARG A 50 -1.05 3.61 -10.35
CA ARG A 50 -2.47 3.29 -10.36
C ARG A 50 -2.98 2.93 -11.76
N LEU A 51 -3.70 1.81 -11.84
CA LEU A 51 -4.68 1.56 -12.90
C LEU A 51 -6.06 1.72 -12.25
N SER A 52 -6.86 2.66 -12.75
CA SER A 52 -8.12 3.07 -12.16
C SER A 52 -9.25 2.18 -12.64
N VAL A 53 -9.65 1.21 -11.81
CA VAL A 53 -10.73 0.25 -12.14
C VAL A 53 -11.96 0.51 -11.27
N ILE A 54 -11.78 0.48 -9.94
CA ILE A 54 -12.83 0.80 -8.96
C ILE A 54 -12.61 2.22 -8.47
N ASP A 55 -13.68 3.02 -8.46
CA ASP A 55 -13.70 4.45 -8.13
C ASP A 55 -12.64 5.24 -8.92
N THR A 56 -12.96 5.64 -10.15
CA THR A 56 -12.00 6.34 -11.03
C THR A 56 -11.70 7.78 -10.62
N SER A 57 -12.25 8.27 -9.50
CA SER A 57 -12.00 9.62 -9.01
C SER A 57 -10.60 9.75 -8.39
N ALA A 58 -10.17 11.00 -8.19
CA ALA A 58 -8.94 11.30 -7.47
C ALA A 58 -9.02 10.96 -5.97
N ALA A 59 -10.23 10.76 -5.41
CA ALA A 59 -10.40 10.37 -4.01
C ALA A 59 -9.83 8.96 -3.74
N ALA A 60 -9.70 8.13 -4.77
CA ALA A 60 -9.12 6.79 -4.68
C ALA A 60 -7.61 6.74 -5.00
N ASN A 61 -6.96 7.89 -5.19
CA ASN A 61 -5.52 7.95 -5.45
C ASN A 61 -4.73 7.50 -4.22
N GLN A 62 -3.56 6.93 -4.48
CA GLN A 62 -2.68 6.36 -3.47
C GLN A 62 -1.26 6.92 -3.64
N PRO A 63 -0.47 7.07 -2.55
CA PRO A 63 -0.73 6.63 -1.18
C PRO A 63 -1.94 7.29 -0.50
N MET A 64 -2.85 6.47 0.02
CA MET A 64 -4.12 6.94 0.59
C MET A 64 -4.00 7.03 2.10
N TRP A 65 -4.41 8.17 2.66
CA TRP A 65 -4.37 8.40 4.10
C TRP A 65 -5.75 8.33 4.71
N ASP A 66 -5.80 7.91 5.97
CA ASP A 66 -6.99 8.10 6.79
C ASP A 66 -7.21 9.59 7.11
N ASP A 67 -8.36 9.89 7.70
CA ASP A 67 -8.79 11.22 8.10
C ASP A 67 -7.88 11.85 9.15
N THR A 68 -7.27 11.04 10.03
CA THR A 68 -6.33 11.53 11.06
C THR A 68 -4.91 11.73 10.53
N LYS A 69 -4.63 11.30 9.29
CA LYS A 69 -3.28 11.22 8.71
C LYS A 69 -2.31 10.38 9.56
N ARG A 70 -2.83 9.40 10.31
CA ARG A 70 -2.01 8.43 11.05
C ARG A 70 -1.64 7.25 10.16
N TYR A 71 -2.61 6.71 9.43
CA TYR A 71 -2.43 5.51 8.63
C TYR A 71 -2.41 5.83 7.13
N CYS A 72 -1.45 5.25 6.43
CA CYS A 72 -1.28 5.37 4.99
C CYS A 72 -1.31 3.98 4.34
N ILE A 73 -2.03 3.80 3.23
CA ILE A 73 -2.06 2.57 2.47
C ILE A 73 -1.54 2.76 1.04
N ILE A 74 -0.75 1.80 0.57
CA ILE A 74 -0.57 1.51 -0.85
C ILE A 74 -1.01 0.08 -1.13
N PHE A 75 -1.74 -0.11 -2.22
CA PHE A 75 -2.50 -1.31 -2.51
C PHE A 75 -2.54 -1.60 -4.01
N ASN A 76 -2.22 -2.84 -4.34
CA ASN A 76 -2.42 -3.43 -5.65
C ASN A 76 -3.28 -4.69 -5.48
N GLY A 77 -4.54 -4.61 -5.89
CA GLY A 77 -5.50 -5.69 -5.74
C GLY A 77 -6.92 -5.22 -6.00
N GLU A 78 -7.86 -6.10 -5.71
CA GLU A 78 -9.29 -5.80 -5.63
C GLU A 78 -9.87 -6.60 -4.47
N ILE A 79 -10.63 -5.94 -3.59
CA ILE A 79 -11.41 -6.60 -2.54
C ILE A 79 -12.85 -6.75 -3.03
N PHE A 80 -13.25 -7.95 -3.39
CA PHE A 80 -14.55 -8.23 -4.00
C PHE A 80 -15.72 -7.99 -3.04
N ASN A 81 -15.52 -8.28 -1.75
CA ASN A 81 -16.55 -8.10 -0.72
C ASN A 81 -16.47 -6.74 0.00
N TYR A 82 -15.89 -5.72 -0.64
CA TYR A 82 -15.69 -4.41 -0.01
C TYR A 82 -17.01 -3.71 0.33
N ARG A 83 -18.11 -3.99 -0.39
CA ARG A 83 -19.42 -3.36 -0.12
C ARG A 83 -20.04 -3.91 1.16
N GLU A 84 -19.94 -5.22 1.36
CA GLU A 84 -20.39 -5.89 2.58
C GLU A 84 -19.57 -5.41 3.78
N LEU A 85 -18.25 -5.37 3.65
CA LEU A 85 -17.34 -4.86 4.70
C LEU A 85 -17.61 -3.39 5.01
N ARG A 86 -17.88 -2.56 4.00
CA ARG A 86 -18.26 -1.16 4.19
C ARG A 86 -19.53 -1.04 5.03
N GLN A 87 -20.58 -1.78 4.70
CA GLN A 87 -21.84 -1.76 5.45
C GLN A 87 -21.64 -2.20 6.91
N GLU A 88 -20.78 -3.18 7.17
CA GLU A 88 -20.43 -3.60 8.54
C GLU A 88 -19.74 -2.47 9.32
N LEU A 89 -18.82 -1.74 8.68
CA LEU A 89 -18.11 -0.61 9.29
C LEU A 89 -19.00 0.62 9.49
N GLU A 90 -19.87 0.93 8.54
CA GLU A 90 -20.86 2.03 8.66
C GLU A 90 -21.81 1.80 9.84
N LYS A 91 -22.24 0.55 10.08
CA LYS A 91 -23.03 0.18 11.28
C LYS A 91 -22.28 0.41 12.60
N LYS A 92 -20.94 0.42 12.56
CA LYS A 92 -20.07 0.73 13.71
C LYS A 92 -19.73 2.23 13.80
N GLY A 93 -20.32 3.06 12.94
CA GLY A 93 -20.11 4.52 12.92
C GLY A 93 -18.88 4.96 12.12
N VAL A 94 -18.27 4.08 11.32
CA VAL A 94 -17.13 4.46 10.45
C VAL A 94 -17.63 5.24 9.24
N THR A 95 -16.98 6.36 8.96
CA THR A 95 -17.26 7.20 7.79
C THR A 95 -16.23 6.99 6.68
N PHE A 96 -16.65 7.27 5.44
CA PHE A 96 -15.86 7.07 4.24
C PHE A 96 -15.94 8.31 3.34
N PHE A 97 -14.83 8.66 2.67
CA PHE A 97 -14.73 9.80 1.75
C PHE A 97 -14.65 9.38 0.27
N SER A 98 -14.40 8.11 -0.01
CA SER A 98 -14.35 7.51 -1.35
C SER A 98 -15.33 6.33 -1.44
N ASN A 99 -15.48 5.79 -2.64
CA ASN A 99 -16.20 4.52 -2.90
C ASN A 99 -15.23 3.38 -3.25
N SER A 100 -13.92 3.60 -3.01
CA SER A 100 -12.88 2.63 -3.31
C SER A 100 -12.85 1.50 -2.28
N ASP A 101 -12.52 0.30 -2.74
CA ASP A 101 -12.20 -0.84 -1.89
C ASP A 101 -10.92 -0.59 -1.05
N THR A 102 -10.01 0.25 -1.57
CA THR A 102 -8.79 0.70 -0.87
C THR A 102 -9.12 1.34 0.47
N GLU A 103 -10.08 2.25 0.51
CA GLU A 103 -10.47 2.92 1.75
C GLU A 103 -11.16 1.97 2.71
N VAL A 104 -12.00 1.06 2.21
CA VAL A 104 -12.63 0.01 3.03
C VAL A 104 -11.56 -0.85 3.69
N LEU A 105 -10.54 -1.28 2.94
CA LEU A 105 -9.42 -2.04 3.47
C LEU A 105 -8.64 -1.26 4.54
N LEU A 106 -8.33 0.02 4.29
CA LEU A 106 -7.64 0.87 5.26
C LEU A 106 -8.44 1.01 6.55
N LYS A 107 -9.72 1.37 6.46
CA LYS A 107 -10.60 1.54 7.63
C LYS A 107 -10.81 0.23 8.38
N LEU A 108 -10.94 -0.90 7.67
CA LEU A 108 -11.06 -2.22 8.27
C LEU A 108 -9.80 -2.59 9.06
N PHE A 109 -8.61 -2.33 8.50
CA PHE A 109 -7.35 -2.54 9.20
C PHE A 109 -7.19 -1.62 10.40
N ILE A 110 -7.61 -0.35 10.33
CA ILE A 110 -7.58 0.53 11.49
C ILE A 110 -8.45 -0.04 12.64
N TYR A 111 -9.60 -0.61 12.29
CA TYR A 111 -10.56 -1.14 13.27
C TYR A 111 -10.15 -2.51 13.84
N GLU A 112 -9.58 -3.41 13.03
CA GLU A 112 -9.35 -4.82 13.39
C GLU A 112 -7.88 -5.26 13.31
N LYS A 113 -7.00 -4.37 12.85
CA LYS A 113 -5.58 -4.65 12.57
C LYS A 113 -5.43 -5.88 11.66
N GLU A 114 -4.45 -6.73 11.89
CA GLU A 114 -4.19 -7.94 11.10
C GLU A 114 -5.35 -8.95 11.11
N ASN A 115 -6.27 -8.87 12.09
CA ASN A 115 -7.44 -9.74 12.15
C ASN A 115 -8.46 -9.45 11.03
N CYS A 116 -8.26 -8.40 10.23
CA CYS A 116 -9.04 -8.17 9.03
C CYS A 116 -8.78 -9.19 7.91
N LEU A 117 -7.57 -9.77 7.86
CA LEU A 117 -7.12 -10.59 6.73
C LEU A 117 -8.05 -11.78 6.40
N PRO A 118 -8.58 -12.54 7.37
CA PRO A 118 -9.51 -13.63 7.09
C PRO A 118 -10.84 -13.17 6.48
N LYS A 119 -11.21 -11.89 6.61
CA LYS A 119 -12.45 -11.32 6.08
C LYS A 119 -12.32 -10.84 4.64
N LEU A 120 -11.09 -10.70 4.13
CA LEU A 120 -10.83 -10.18 2.79
C LEU A 120 -11.09 -11.27 1.74
N ASN A 121 -12.09 -11.05 0.89
CA ASN A 121 -12.29 -11.82 -0.33
C ASN A 121 -11.76 -11.02 -1.50
N GLY A 122 -10.75 -11.54 -2.20
CA GLY A 122 -10.10 -10.83 -3.29
C GLY A 122 -8.70 -11.33 -3.58
N PHE A 123 -8.01 -10.59 -4.44
CA PHE A 123 -6.57 -10.73 -4.67
C PHE A 123 -5.89 -9.43 -4.28
N PHE A 124 -4.73 -9.48 -3.64
CA PHE A 124 -4.14 -8.28 -3.09
C PHE A 124 -2.66 -8.43 -2.72
N SER A 125 -2.01 -7.28 -2.79
CA SER A 125 -0.75 -6.97 -2.14
C SER A 125 -0.89 -5.55 -1.62
N PHE A 126 -0.68 -5.31 -0.32
CA PHE A 126 -0.77 -3.98 0.25
C PHE A 126 0.23 -3.76 1.36
N CYS A 127 0.59 -2.50 1.57
CA CYS A 127 1.34 -2.01 2.71
C CYS A 127 0.51 -0.95 3.43
N ILE A 128 0.39 -1.05 4.75
CA ILE A 128 -0.13 0.00 5.62
C ILE A 128 1.00 0.51 6.52
N TYR A 129 1.21 1.81 6.53
CA TYR A 129 2.13 2.51 7.42
C TYR A 129 1.35 3.19 8.54
N ASP A 130 1.72 2.94 9.79
CA ASP A 130 1.28 3.69 10.96
C ASP A 130 2.35 4.73 11.31
N ARG A 131 2.08 5.99 10.99
CA ARG A 131 3.00 7.11 11.21
C ARG A 131 3.27 7.39 12.68
N GLN A 132 2.32 7.07 13.57
CA GLN A 132 2.48 7.36 14.99
C GLN A 132 3.40 6.35 15.67
N GLU A 133 3.26 5.07 15.32
CA GLU A 133 4.08 4.00 15.89
C GLU A 133 5.36 3.73 15.08
N GLU A 134 5.51 4.40 13.93
CA GLU A 134 6.57 4.17 12.96
C GLU A 134 6.67 2.69 12.54
N THR A 135 5.52 2.04 12.34
CA THR A 135 5.45 0.63 11.95
C THR A 135 4.80 0.47 10.59
N PHE A 136 5.10 -0.65 9.92
CA PHE A 136 4.44 -1.02 8.67
C PHE A 136 3.88 -2.44 8.75
N PHE A 137 2.80 -2.67 8.01
CA PHE A 137 2.18 -3.97 7.84
C PHE A 137 2.07 -4.28 6.37
N LEU A 138 2.72 -5.36 5.94
CA LEU A 138 2.73 -5.80 4.55
C LEU A 138 2.00 -7.15 4.44
N ALA A 139 1.04 -7.25 3.53
CA ALA A 139 0.27 -8.47 3.31
C ALA A 139 0.10 -8.79 1.83
N ARG A 140 -0.05 -10.08 1.55
CA ARG A 140 -0.33 -10.66 0.24
C ARG A 140 -1.50 -11.64 0.36
N ASP A 141 -2.30 -11.75 -0.68
CA ASP A 141 -3.43 -12.68 -0.72
C ASP A 141 -3.00 -14.15 -0.62
N ARG A 142 -3.94 -15.00 -0.21
CA ARG A 142 -3.73 -16.42 0.14
C ARG A 142 -3.13 -17.25 -1.00
N PHE A 143 -3.39 -16.87 -2.25
CA PHE A 143 -2.92 -17.58 -3.44
C PHE A 143 -1.73 -16.88 -4.11
N GLY A 144 -1.31 -15.73 -3.56
CA GLY A 144 -0.25 -14.92 -4.13
C GLY A 144 -0.56 -14.42 -5.53
N ILE A 145 -1.82 -14.13 -5.86
CA ILE A 145 -2.22 -13.69 -7.20
C ILE A 145 -1.53 -12.38 -7.56
N LYS A 146 -1.45 -11.43 -6.62
CA LYS A 146 -0.69 -10.18 -6.85
C LYS A 146 0.77 -10.40 -6.48
N PRO A 147 1.72 -10.10 -7.40
CA PRO A 147 3.13 -10.28 -7.11
C PRO A 147 3.60 -9.30 -6.04
N LEU A 148 4.43 -9.81 -5.14
CA LEU A 148 5.07 -9.04 -4.09
C LEU A 148 6.43 -9.68 -3.80
N LEU A 149 7.48 -8.98 -4.20
CA LEU A 149 8.88 -9.32 -3.94
C LEU A 149 9.33 -8.49 -2.74
N TYR A 150 10.22 -9.04 -1.91
CA TYR A 150 10.84 -8.29 -0.84
C TYR A 150 12.31 -8.66 -0.66
N LEU A 151 13.07 -7.71 -0.12
CA LEU A 151 14.42 -7.89 0.40
C LEU A 151 14.44 -7.37 1.84
N PHE A 152 15.08 -8.11 2.73
CA PHE A 152 15.20 -7.73 4.13
C PHE A 152 16.61 -8.03 4.60
N ASP A 153 17.26 -7.03 5.18
CA ASP A 153 18.57 -7.10 5.80
C ASP A 153 18.59 -6.24 7.07
N ASP A 154 19.76 -6.13 7.70
CA ASP A 154 19.95 -5.40 8.96
C ASP A 154 19.69 -3.88 8.84
N ASP A 155 19.73 -3.33 7.62
CA ASP A 155 19.59 -1.90 7.37
C ASP A 155 18.18 -1.51 6.96
N LYS A 156 17.49 -2.38 6.21
CA LYS A 156 16.24 -2.04 5.54
C LYS A 156 15.38 -3.24 5.16
N PHE A 157 14.12 -2.94 4.95
CA PHE A 157 13.13 -3.79 4.30
C PHE A 157 12.65 -3.11 3.03
N ILE A 158 12.79 -3.76 1.88
CA ILE A 158 12.32 -3.28 0.57
C ILE A 158 11.24 -4.23 0.07
N PHE A 159 10.20 -3.70 -0.58
CA PHE A 159 9.23 -4.51 -1.32
C PHE A 159 8.82 -3.86 -2.63
N ALA A 160 8.41 -4.66 -3.60
CA ALA A 160 7.78 -4.16 -4.81
C ALA A 160 6.95 -5.21 -5.55
N SER A 161 6.08 -4.77 -6.46
CA SER A 161 5.30 -5.66 -7.33
C SER A 161 6.14 -6.37 -8.41
N GLU A 162 7.29 -5.82 -8.81
CA GLU A 162 8.14 -6.39 -9.88
C GLU A 162 9.63 -6.20 -9.61
N MET A 163 10.45 -7.15 -10.07
CA MET A 163 11.90 -7.18 -9.81
C MET A 163 12.60 -5.91 -10.30
N LYS A 164 12.20 -5.37 -11.46
CA LYS A 164 12.76 -4.13 -12.01
C LYS A 164 12.65 -2.93 -11.07
N SER A 165 11.67 -2.91 -10.17
CA SER A 165 11.49 -1.87 -9.13
C SER A 165 12.44 -2.13 -7.96
N VAL A 166 12.58 -3.38 -7.53
CA VAL A 166 13.56 -3.80 -6.51
C VAL A 166 14.98 -3.41 -6.94
N LEU A 167 15.36 -3.69 -8.19
CA LEU A 167 16.68 -3.34 -8.74
C LEU A 167 16.99 -1.83 -8.76
N GLN A 168 15.98 -0.95 -8.63
CA GLN A 168 16.25 0.49 -8.55
C GLN A 168 16.89 0.89 -7.21
N TYR A 169 16.78 0.06 -6.17
CA TYR A 169 17.39 0.31 -4.86
C TYR A 169 18.89 -0.07 -4.79
N GLY A 170 19.57 -0.25 -5.93
CA GLY A 170 21.02 -0.46 -5.99
C GLY A 170 21.49 -1.84 -5.54
N ILE A 171 20.64 -2.85 -5.75
CA ILE A 171 20.88 -4.27 -5.42
C ILE A 171 21.49 -4.98 -6.63
#